data_AF-A0A947KDF1-F1
#
_entry.id   AF-A0A947KDF1-F1
#
_cell.length_a   1.000
_cell.length_b   1.000
_cell.length_c   1.000
_cell.angle_alpha   90.00
_cell.angle_beta   90.00
_cell.angle_gamma   90.00
#
_symmetry.space_group_name_H-M   'P 1'
#
loop_
_entity.id
_entity.type
_entity.pdbx_description
1 polymer ?
#
loop_
_entity_poly.entity_id
_entity_poly.type
_entity_poly.pdbx_seq_one_letter_code
_entity_poly.pdbx_strand_id
1 'polypeptide(L)'
;MKNQLRNFIEILKLELDDLQEDIHTLKKICDHKLKDGLITNYVHMENMALYENELHAINSFRDILNETTLEGFESLDKLMHHIDENFKIAMKSCGYAKAGHICIERKMLKVAKYVKGE
;
A
#
# COMPACT_ATOMS: atom_id res chain seq x y z
N MET A 1 -23.15 0.60 -8.78
CA MET A 1 -21.98 0.07 -9.50
C MET A 1 -20.91 1.13 -9.79
N LYS A 2 -21.08 2.08 -10.74
CA LYS A 2 -20.06 3.13 -10.98
C LYS A 2 -19.66 3.91 -9.70
N ASN A 3 -20.63 4.26 -8.86
CA ASN A 3 -20.36 4.92 -7.57
C ASN A 3 -19.60 4.01 -6.59
N GLN A 4 -19.83 2.70 -6.60
CA GLN A 4 -19.10 1.76 -5.74
C GLN A 4 -17.65 1.63 -6.18
N LEU A 5 -17.38 1.53 -7.49
CA LEU A 5 -16.02 1.49 -8.01
C LEU A 5 -15.25 2.78 -7.68
N ARG A 6 -15.91 3.93 -7.83
CA ARG A 6 -15.34 5.22 -7.47
C ARG A 6 -15.04 5.32 -5.96
N ASN A 7 -16.02 5.00 -5.12
CA ASN A 7 -15.85 5.02 -3.67
C ASN A 7 -14.74 4.07 -3.24
N PHE A 8 -14.63 2.88 -3.86
CA PHE A 8 -13.54 1.96 -3.58
C PHE A 8 -12.17 2.59 -3.84
N ILE A 9 -11.96 3.22 -4.99
CA ILE A 9 -10.69 3.88 -5.31
C ILE A 9 -10.42 5.06 -4.37
N GLU A 10 -11.41 5.91 -4.11
CA GLU A 10 -11.26 7.08 -3.25
C GLU A 10 -10.92 6.68 -1.81
N ILE A 11 -11.63 5.70 -1.25
CA ILE A 11 -11.36 5.19 0.11
C ILE A 11 -10.01 4.47 0.16
N LEU A 12 -9.68 3.67 -0.86
CA LEU A 12 -8.39 2.98 -0.90
C LEU A 12 -7.23 3.96 -0.95
N LYS A 13 -7.35 5.08 -1.68
CA LYS A 13 -6.35 6.15 -1.68
C LYS A 13 -6.15 6.75 -0.30
N LEU A 14 -7.23 7.01 0.45
CA LEU A 14 -7.15 7.50 1.83
C LEU A 14 -6.45 6.48 2.74
N GLU A 15 -6.81 5.19 2.63
CA GLU A 15 -6.16 4.13 3.43
C GLU A 15 -4.67 3.93 3.09
N LEU A 16 -4.24 4.30 1.89
CA LEU A 16 -2.82 4.33 1.52
C LEU A 16 -2.12 5.55 2.13
N ASP A 17 -2.75 6.72 2.11
CA ASP A 17 -2.21 7.93 2.77
C ASP A 17 -1.99 7.67 4.27
N ASP A 18 -2.98 7.08 4.95
CA ASP A 18 -2.87 6.67 6.36
C ASP A 18 -1.70 5.69 6.56
N LEU A 19 -1.53 4.71 5.66
CA LEU A 19 -0.45 3.73 5.75
C LEU A 19 0.93 4.38 5.55
N GLN A 20 1.04 5.40 4.69
CA GLN A 20 2.29 6.15 4.52
C GLN A 20 2.63 6.92 5.81
N GLU A 21 1.65 7.55 6.44
CA GLU A 21 1.84 8.25 7.71
C GLU A 21 2.26 7.29 8.84
N ASP A 22 1.68 6.09 8.89
CA ASP A 22 2.07 5.03 9.82
C ASP A 22 3.55 4.65 9.64
N ILE A 23 4.00 4.41 8.40
CA ILE A 23 5.40 4.06 8.13
C ILE A 23 6.34 5.23 8.47
N HIS A 24 5.96 6.47 8.17
CA HIS A 24 6.72 7.64 8.59
C HIS A 24 6.84 7.73 10.12
N THR A 25 5.79 7.34 10.84
CA THR A 25 5.81 7.25 12.30
C THR A 25 6.77 6.16 12.78
N LEU A 26 6.77 4.98 12.15
CA LEU A 26 7.71 3.90 12.45
C LEU A 26 9.17 4.30 12.23
N LYS A 27 9.47 5.03 11.15
CA LYS A 27 10.81 5.59 10.88
C LYS A 27 11.27 6.50 12.03
N LYS A 28 10.40 7.43 12.45
CA LYS A 28 10.69 8.33 13.59
C LYS A 28 10.93 7.56 14.89
N ILE A 29 10.15 6.52 15.17
CA ILE A 29 10.35 5.65 16.35
C ILE A 29 11.69 4.92 16.26
N CYS A 30 12.04 4.41 15.08
CA CYS A 30 13.32 3.73 14.84
C CYS A 30 14.51 4.67 15.08
N ASP A 31 14.43 5.92 14.60
CA ASP A 31 15.44 6.95 14.87
C ASP A 31 15.61 7.24 16.36
N HIS A 32 14.50 7.34 17.11
CA HIS A 32 14.56 7.54 18.56
C HIS A 32 15.19 6.34 19.26
N LYS A 33 14.81 5.11 18.90
CA LYS A 33 15.41 3.89 19.47
C LYS A 33 16.92 3.83 19.24
N LEU A 34 17.42 4.30 18.10
CA LEU A 34 18.86 4.38 17.86
C LEU A 34 19.53 5.41 18.78
N LYS A 35 18.94 6.61 18.89
CA LYS A 35 19.45 7.67 19.77
C LYS A 35 19.49 7.26 21.24
N ASP A 36 18.51 6.49 21.68
CA ASP A 36 18.40 5.97 23.04
C ASP A 36 19.29 4.73 23.28
N GLY A 37 20.03 4.27 22.26
CA GLY A 37 20.90 3.09 22.35
C GLY A 37 20.16 1.76 22.48
N LEU A 38 18.85 1.74 22.17
CA LEU A 38 18.00 0.54 22.27
C LEU A 38 18.18 -0.42 21.09
N ILE A 39 18.69 0.09 19.96
CA ILE A 39 19.03 -0.70 18.78
C ILE A 39 20.42 -0.31 18.28
N THR A 40 21.07 -1.23 17.55
CA THR A 40 22.35 -0.95 16.92
C THR A 40 22.16 -0.21 15.59
N ASN A 41 23.23 0.43 15.10
CA ASN A 41 23.25 1.01 13.75
C ASN A 41 22.86 -0.01 12.68
N TYR A 42 23.28 -1.27 12.82
CA TYR A 42 22.95 -2.34 11.87
C TYR A 42 21.43 -2.57 11.80
N VAL A 43 20.78 -2.73 12.95
CA VAL A 43 19.32 -2.92 13.02
C VAL A 43 18.57 -1.68 12.52
N HIS A 44 19.07 -0.49 12.84
CA HIS A 44 18.49 0.76 12.33
C HIS A 44 18.53 0.81 10.79
N MET A 45 19.69 0.51 10.18
CA MET A 45 19.84 0.51 8.73
C MET A 45 18.92 -0.51 8.05
N GLU A 46 18.82 -1.73 8.58
CA GLU A 46 17.90 -2.75 8.04
C GLU A 46 16.44 -2.29 8.10
N ASN A 47 16.01 -1.74 9.24
CA ASN A 47 14.65 -1.24 9.41
C ASN A 47 14.36 -0.06 8.47
N MET A 48 15.29 0.88 8.34
CA MET A 48 15.13 2.02 7.45
C MET A 48 15.04 1.58 5.99
N ALA A 49 15.90 0.64 5.56
CA ALA A 49 15.83 0.08 4.22
C ALA A 49 14.48 -0.61 3.93
N LEU A 50 13.95 -1.35 4.91
CA LEU A 50 12.62 -1.95 4.81
C LEU A 50 11.51 -0.90 4.69
N TYR A 51 11.51 0.12 5.56
CA TYR A 51 10.50 1.18 5.53
C TYR A 51 10.51 2.00 4.24
N GLU A 52 11.70 2.30 3.69
CA GLU A 52 11.79 2.95 2.38
C GLU A 52 11.23 2.07 1.27
N ASN A 53 11.53 0.76 1.31
CA ASN A 53 11.00 -0.18 0.33
C ASN A 53 9.46 -0.24 0.39
N GLU A 54 8.88 -0.24 1.58
CA GLU A 54 7.42 -0.21 1.77
C GLU A 54 6.80 1.10 1.25
N LEU A 55 7.41 2.25 1.53
CA LEU A 55 6.97 3.55 0.99
C LEU A 55 7.02 3.57 -0.54
N HIS A 56 8.07 3.02 -1.16
CA HIS A 56 8.16 2.89 -2.61
C HIS A 56 7.06 2.00 -3.18
N ALA A 57 6.78 0.85 -2.56
CA ALA A 57 5.71 -0.04 -2.98
C ALA A 57 4.34 0.64 -2.91
N ILE A 58 4.07 1.42 -1.84
CA ILE A 58 2.82 2.18 -1.69
C ILE A 58 2.71 3.27 -2.75
N ASN A 59 3.79 4.01 -3.03
CA ASN A 59 3.78 5.03 -4.08
C ASN A 59 3.51 4.42 -5.46
N SER A 60 4.18 3.32 -5.82
CA SER A 60 3.91 2.62 -7.08
C SER A 60 2.47 2.11 -7.16
N PHE A 61 1.91 1.63 -6.05
CA PHE A 61 0.51 1.23 -6.01
C PHE A 61 -0.44 2.41 -6.19
N ARG A 62 -0.13 3.57 -5.58
CA ARG A 62 -0.89 4.80 -5.75
C ARG A 62 -0.90 5.26 -7.21
N ASP A 63 0.23 5.17 -7.90
CA ASP A 63 0.34 5.51 -9.32
C ASP A 63 -0.58 4.62 -10.17
N ILE A 64 -0.59 3.30 -9.91
CA ILE A 64 -1.54 2.37 -10.55
C ILE A 64 -3.00 2.81 -10.33
N LEU A 65 -3.37 3.21 -9.10
CA LEU A 65 -4.72 3.69 -8.82
C LEU A 65 -5.05 5.03 -9.50
N ASN A 66 -4.05 5.86 -9.78
CA ASN A 66 -4.23 7.13 -10.49
C ASN A 66 -4.38 6.92 -12.01
N GLU A 67 -3.68 5.93 -12.56
CA GLU A 67 -3.72 5.58 -13.98
C GLU A 67 -4.92 4.68 -14.34
N THR A 68 -5.51 3.98 -13.36
CA THR A 68 -6.66 3.10 -13.59
C THR A 68 -7.92 3.91 -13.93
N THR A 69 -8.43 3.75 -15.15
CA THR A 69 -9.71 4.30 -15.57
C THR A 69 -10.86 3.38 -15.16
N LEU A 70 -11.95 3.92 -14.63
CA LEU A 70 -13.10 3.11 -14.18
C LEU A 70 -14.00 2.62 -15.34
N GLU A 71 -13.72 3.07 -16.56
CA GLU A 71 -14.48 2.73 -17.75
C GLU A 71 -14.17 1.29 -18.18
N GLY A 72 -15.21 0.47 -18.40
CA GLY A 72 -15.06 -0.93 -18.82
C GLY A 72 -15.06 -1.96 -17.69
N PHE A 73 -15.05 -1.54 -16.42
CA PHE A 73 -15.19 -2.48 -15.30
C PHE A 73 -16.66 -2.79 -14.98
N GLU A 74 -17.04 -4.04 -15.17
CA GLU A 74 -18.40 -4.55 -14.90
C GLU A 74 -18.64 -4.88 -13.43
N SER A 75 -17.59 -5.07 -12.62
CA SER A 75 -17.72 -5.39 -11.20
C SER A 75 -16.51 -4.91 -10.40
N LEU A 76 -16.72 -4.79 -9.07
CA LEU A 76 -15.64 -4.46 -8.15
C LEU A 76 -14.55 -5.55 -8.15
N ASP A 77 -14.93 -6.82 -8.24
CA ASP A 77 -13.97 -7.92 -8.25
C ASP A 77 -13.07 -7.88 -9.49
N LYS A 78 -13.62 -7.52 -10.67
CA LYS A 78 -12.81 -7.32 -11.90
C LYS A 78 -11.83 -6.16 -11.76
N LEU A 79 -12.26 -5.05 -11.15
CA LEU A 79 -11.38 -3.91 -10.87
C LEU A 79 -10.26 -4.29 -9.90
N MET A 80 -10.59 -4.97 -8.81
CA MET A 80 -9.62 -5.43 -7.81
C MET A 80 -8.58 -6.38 -8.43
N HIS A 81 -9.02 -7.33 -9.24
CA HIS A 81 -8.13 -8.25 -9.93
C HIS A 81 -7.18 -7.51 -10.89
N HIS A 82 -7.68 -6.53 -11.64
CA HIS A 82 -6.84 -5.73 -12.54
C HIS A 82 -5.76 -4.95 -11.78
N ILE A 83 -6.15 -4.30 -10.69
CA ILE A 83 -5.23 -3.53 -9.84
C ILE A 83 -4.16 -4.44 -9.20
N ASP A 84 -4.56 -5.60 -8.66
CA ASP A 84 -3.63 -6.55 -8.03
C ASP A 84 -2.64 -7.15 -9.04
N GLU A 85 -3.08 -7.48 -10.26
CA GLU A 85 -2.16 -7.97 -11.30
C GLU A 85 -1.16 -6.91 -11.75
N ASN A 86 -1.59 -5.66 -11.97
CA ASN A 86 -0.68 -4.55 -12.28
C ASN A 86 0.33 -4.34 -11.15
N PHE A 87 -0.14 -4.47 -9.90
CA PHE A 87 0.73 -4.31 -8.75
C PHE A 87 1.75 -5.46 -8.62
N LYS A 88 1.35 -6.72 -8.85
CA LYS A 88 2.27 -7.86 -8.91
C LYS A 88 3.34 -7.69 -9.98
N ILE A 89 2.99 -7.11 -11.13
CA ILE A 89 3.95 -6.80 -12.20
C ILE A 89 4.96 -5.76 -11.71
N ALA A 90 4.48 -4.64 -11.14
CA ALA A 90 5.34 -3.60 -10.58
C ALA A 90 6.29 -4.15 -9.49
N MET A 91 5.75 -4.94 -8.56
CA MET A 91 6.51 -5.59 -7.48
C MET A 91 7.65 -6.46 -8.02
N LYS A 92 7.39 -7.28 -9.05
CA LYS A 92 8.42 -8.12 -9.69
C LYS A 92 9.49 -7.29 -10.38
N SER A 93 9.11 -6.19 -11.02
CA SER A 93 10.06 -5.34 -11.75
C SER A 93 10.96 -4.51 -10.84
N CYS A 94 10.45 -4.09 -9.67
CA CYS A 94 11.16 -3.20 -8.75
C CYS A 94 11.83 -3.93 -7.58
N GLY A 95 11.64 -5.25 -7.45
CA GLY A 95 12.23 -6.06 -6.38
C GLY A 95 11.71 -5.71 -4.98
N TYR A 96 10.45 -5.25 -4.90
CA TYR A 96 9.83 -4.85 -3.64
C TYR A 96 9.63 -6.05 -2.69
N ALA A 97 9.73 -5.79 -1.38
CA ALA A 97 9.58 -6.79 -0.34
C ALA A 97 8.15 -7.32 -0.29
N LYS A 98 8.02 -8.64 -0.12
CA LYS A 98 6.72 -9.32 -0.05
C LYS A 98 5.77 -8.76 1.03
N ALA A 99 6.33 -8.20 2.10
CA ALA A 99 5.57 -7.54 3.16
C ALA A 99 4.68 -6.40 2.65
N GLY A 100 5.18 -5.59 1.70
CA GLY A 100 4.43 -4.50 1.08
C GLY A 100 3.20 -5.00 0.32
N HIS A 101 3.34 -6.12 -0.42
CA HIS A 101 2.21 -6.73 -1.14
C HIS A 101 1.12 -7.22 -0.20
N ILE A 102 1.49 -7.93 0.86
CA ILE A 102 0.55 -8.43 1.87
C ILE A 102 -0.20 -7.28 2.55
N CYS A 103 0.48 -6.18 2.85
CA CYS A 103 -0.16 -5.03 3.48
C CYS A 103 -1.21 -4.40 2.57
N ILE A 104 -0.87 -4.15 1.31
CA ILE A 104 -1.76 -3.53 0.32
C ILE A 104 -2.95 -4.44 -0.01
N GLU A 105 -2.72 -5.75 -0.20
CA GLU A 105 -3.80 -6.72 -0.43
C GLU A 105 -4.82 -6.72 0.72
N ARG A 106 -4.35 -6.69 1.97
CA ARG A 106 -5.23 -6.59 3.15
C ARG A 106 -6.05 -5.30 3.15
N LYS A 107 -5.46 -4.16 2.77
CA LYS A 107 -6.17 -2.88 2.65
C LYS A 107 -7.25 -2.95 1.56
N MET A 108 -6.92 -3.48 0.38
CA MET A 108 -7.89 -3.69 -0.70
C MET A 108 -9.09 -4.52 -0.25
N LEU A 109 -8.84 -5.65 0.44
CA LEU A 109 -9.92 -6.50 0.94
C LEU A 109 -10.80 -5.79 1.99
N LYS A 110 -10.20 -4.99 2.87
CA LYS A 110 -10.92 -4.21 3.88
C LYS A 110 -11.84 -3.17 3.23
N VAL A 111 -11.32 -2.40 2.27
CA VAL A 111 -12.10 -1.38 1.56
C VAL A 111 -13.20 -2.02 0.71
N ALA A 112 -12.91 -3.17 0.08
CA ALA A 112 -13.91 -3.90 -0.70
C ALA A 112 -15.10 -4.34 0.17
N LYS A 113 -14.86 -4.88 1.37
CA LYS A 113 -15.91 -5.24 2.33
C LYS A 113 -16.75 -4.03 2.72
N TYR A 114 -16.10 -2.93 3.09
CA TYR A 114 -16.78 -1.70 3.47
C TYR A 114 -17.71 -1.17 2.36
N VAL A 115 -17.25 -1.15 1.10
CA VAL A 115 -18.06 -0.69 -0.04
C VAL A 115 -19.18 -1.66 -0.41
N LYS A 116 -18.98 -2.97 -0.15
CA LYS A 116 -20.03 -4.00 -0.30
C LYS A 116 -21.07 -3.94 0.82
N GLY A 117 -20.78 -3.27 1.93
CA GLY A 117 -21.64 -3.22 3.12
C GLY A 117 -21.57 -4.50 3.96
N GLU A 118 -20.45 -5.21 3.88
CA GLU A 118 -20.14 -6.47 4.59
C GLU A 118 -19.23 -6.25 5.81
#